data_AF-A0A8X6LCL7-F1
#
_entry.id   AF-A0A8X6LCL7-F1
#
_cell.length_a   1.000
_cell.length_b   1.000
_cell.length_c   1.000
_cell.angle_alpha   90.00
_cell.angle_beta   90.00
_cell.angle_gamma   90.00
#
_symmetry.space_group_name_H-M   'P 1'
#
loop_
_entity.id
_entity.type
_entity.pdbx_description
1 polymer ?
#
loop_
_entity_poly.entity_id
_entity_poly.type
_entity_poly.pdbx_seq_one_letter_code
_entity_poly.pdbx_strand_id
1 'polypeptide(L)'
;MIQLSGFLDQIRPGDVIFVDRGFPVKDLVAERRVSLVLPASTKGKKQLSSSEILSSRKMSRLQVHIERYIGRLKTFRILKSLWPISLLRIKTGEYTCIGDNVILVIAALCNISKRDLIKQM
;
A
#
# COMPACT_ATOMS: atom_id res chain seq x y z
N MET A 1 -1.13 2.89 -14.70
CA MET A 1 -0.30 2.14 -13.73
C MET A 1 -1.12 1.06 -13.02
N ILE A 2 -2.18 1.41 -12.27
CA ILE A 2 -3.03 0.42 -11.55
C ILE A 2 -3.73 -0.58 -12.49
N GLN A 3 -4.21 -0.13 -13.64
CA GLN A 3 -4.87 -1.02 -14.62
C GLN A 3 -3.92 -2.09 -15.19
N LEU A 4 -2.62 -1.81 -15.25
CA LEU A 4 -1.61 -2.71 -15.83
C LEU A 4 -0.92 -3.57 -14.77
N SER A 5 -1.18 -3.33 -13.48
CA SER A 5 -0.52 -4.03 -12.39
C SER A 5 -1.26 -5.27 -11.91
N GLY A 6 -2.40 -5.61 -12.51
CA GLY A 6 -3.30 -6.69 -12.05
C GLY A 6 -3.93 -6.42 -10.68
N PHE A 7 -3.73 -5.22 -10.09
CA PHE A 7 -4.25 -4.90 -8.76
C PHE A 7 -5.77 -4.94 -8.72
N LEU A 8 -6.43 -4.43 -9.77
CA LEU A 8 -7.89 -4.42 -9.85
C LEU A 8 -8.47 -5.83 -9.81
N ASP A 9 -7.78 -6.82 -10.37
CA ASP A 9 -8.25 -8.21 -10.42
C ASP A 9 -8.23 -8.90 -9.06
N GLN A 10 -7.48 -8.35 -8.09
CA GLN A 10 -7.43 -8.86 -6.72
C GLN A 10 -8.46 -8.24 -5.79
N ILE A 11 -9.09 -7.13 -6.19
CA ILE A 11 -10.07 -6.40 -5.37
C ILE A 11 -11.40 -7.14 -5.34
N ARG A 12 -11.95 -7.31 -4.14
CA ARG A 12 -13.26 -7.91 -3.90
C ARG A 12 -14.28 -6.88 -3.41
N PRO A 13 -15.58 -7.06 -3.73
CA PRO A 13 -16.63 -6.26 -3.14
C PRO A 13 -16.56 -6.26 -1.61
N GLY A 14 -16.64 -5.07 -1.00
CA GLY A 14 -16.51 -4.90 0.45
C GLY A 14 -15.10 -4.57 0.94
N ASP A 15 -14.07 -4.65 0.08
CA ASP A 15 -12.72 -4.26 0.46
C ASP A 15 -12.62 -2.76 0.78
N VAL A 16 -11.69 -2.44 1.69
CA VAL A 16 -11.33 -1.07 2.05
C VAL A 16 -9.95 -0.77 1.49
N ILE A 17 -9.86 0.20 0.59
CA ILE A 17 -8.61 0.57 -0.08
C ILE A 17 -8.14 1.92 0.45
N PHE A 18 -6.94 1.93 1.04
CA PHE A 18 -6.28 3.16 1.44
C PHE A 18 -5.56 3.76 0.22
N VAL A 19 -5.82 5.03 -0.07
CA VAL A 19 -5.29 5.70 -1.27
C VAL A 19 -4.65 7.02 -0.88
N ASP A 20 -3.43 7.26 -1.34
CA ASP A 20 -2.77 8.54 -1.15
C ASP A 20 -3.48 9.66 -1.91
N ARG A 21 -3.43 10.87 -1.35
CA ARG A 21 -4.05 12.03 -1.99
C ARG A 21 -3.38 12.31 -3.34
N GLY A 22 -4.20 12.49 -4.37
CA GLY A 22 -3.72 12.75 -5.73
C GLY A 22 -3.66 11.51 -6.62
N PHE A 23 -3.94 10.31 -6.10
CA PHE A 23 -4.06 9.12 -6.93
C PHE A 23 -5.45 9.04 -7.60
N PRO A 24 -5.55 9.08 -8.93
CA PRO A 24 -6.83 9.09 -9.65
C PRO A 24 -7.39 7.66 -9.78
N VAL A 25 -7.77 7.05 -8.65
CA VAL A 25 -8.32 5.67 -8.64
C VAL A 25 -9.82 5.62 -8.41
N LYS A 26 -10.45 6.76 -8.06
CA LYS A 26 -11.86 6.81 -7.68
C LYS A 26 -12.78 6.24 -8.75
N ASP A 27 -12.55 6.64 -10.00
CA ASP A 27 -13.36 6.22 -11.13
C ASP A 27 -13.09 4.74 -11.50
N LEU A 28 -11.85 4.26 -11.27
CA LEU A 28 -11.44 2.89 -11.58
C LEU A 28 -12.08 1.84 -10.66
N VAL A 29 -12.51 2.23 -9.46
CA VAL A 29 -13.09 1.30 -8.48
C VAL A 29 -14.52 1.62 -8.09
N ALA A 30 -15.13 2.66 -8.69
CA ALA A 30 -16.49 3.10 -8.41
C ALA A 30 -17.52 1.96 -8.58
N GLU A 31 -17.33 1.10 -9.58
CA GLU A 31 -18.25 0.00 -9.90
C GLU A 31 -17.98 -1.27 -9.08
N ARG A 32 -16.87 -1.34 -8.34
CA ARG A 32 -16.41 -2.57 -7.65
C ARG A 32 -16.91 -2.71 -6.22
N ARG A 33 -17.85 -1.86 -5.77
CA ARG A 33 -18.42 -1.86 -4.40
C ARG A 33 -17.34 -1.87 -3.30
N VAL A 34 -16.30 -1.06 -3.48
CA VAL A 34 -15.22 -0.91 -2.49
C VAL A 34 -15.27 0.43 -1.80
N SER A 35 -14.78 0.46 -0.56
CA SER A 35 -14.67 1.69 0.23
C SER A 35 -13.28 2.29 0.05
N LEU A 36 -13.22 3.50 -0.50
CA LEU A 36 -11.98 4.26 -0.59
C LEU A 36 -11.77 5.09 0.67
N VAL A 37 -10.64 4.88 1.34
CA VAL A 37 -10.20 5.69 2.47
C VAL A 37 -9.06 6.59 2.02
N LEU A 38 -9.31 7.90 2.09
CA LEU A 38 -8.29 8.92 1.89
C LEU A 38 -7.82 9.45 3.25
N PRO A 39 -6.55 9.86 3.39
CA PRO A 39 -6.06 10.46 4.62
C PRO A 39 -6.92 11.67 5.01
N ALA A 40 -7.44 11.68 6.24
CA ALA A 40 -8.36 12.71 6.73
C ALA A 40 -7.79 14.12 6.53
N SER A 41 -8.59 15.01 5.94
CA SER A 41 -8.22 16.40 5.71
C SER A 41 -8.99 17.31 6.65
N THR A 42 -8.29 18.15 7.41
CA THR A 42 -8.88 19.24 8.20
C THR A 42 -9.21 20.47 7.36
N LYS A 43 -8.98 20.43 6.04
CA LYS A 43 -9.15 21.58 5.14
C LYS A 43 -10.62 22.01 5.11
N GLY A 44 -10.91 23.18 5.69
CA GLY A 44 -12.25 23.79 5.73
C GLY A 44 -13.10 23.46 6.97
N LYS A 45 -12.61 22.65 7.92
CA LYS A 45 -13.31 22.39 9.20
C LYS A 45 -12.51 22.94 10.38
N LYS A 46 -13.18 23.67 11.28
CA LYS A 46 -12.56 24.23 12.51
C LYS A 46 -12.16 23.11 13.50
N GLN A 47 -12.99 22.06 13.61
CA GLN A 47 -12.76 20.84 14.40
C GLN A 47 -13.50 19.64 13.77
N LEU A 48 -13.04 18.41 14.08
CA LEU A 48 -13.73 17.17 13.74
C LEU A 48 -14.67 16.76 14.88
N SER A 49 -15.79 16.11 14.56
CA SER A 49 -16.67 15.53 15.58
C SER A 49 -16.00 14.35 16.31
N SER A 50 -16.47 14.00 17.51
CA SER A 50 -15.90 12.91 18.31
C SER A 50 -15.84 11.56 17.57
N SER A 51 -16.86 11.25 16.75
CA SER A 51 -16.91 10.04 15.93
C SER A 51 -15.89 10.08 14.77
N GLU A 52 -15.77 11.22 14.09
CA GLU A 52 -14.75 11.45 13.05
C GLU A 52 -13.32 11.41 13.61
N ILE A 53 -13.11 11.88 14.84
CA ILE A 53 -11.81 11.80 15.52
C ILE A 53 -11.42 10.34 15.76
N LEU A 54 -12.34 9.51 16.22
CA LEU A 54 -12.08 8.09 16.49
C LEU A 54 -11.79 7.32 15.19
N SER A 55 -12.56 7.55 14.13
CA SER A 55 -12.32 6.90 12.84
C SER A 55 -11.01 7.37 12.20
N SER A 56 -10.75 8.68 12.22
CA SER A 56 -9.49 9.27 11.74
C SER A 56 -8.29 8.71 12.52
N ARG A 57 -8.37 8.60 13.85
CA ARG A 57 -7.29 8.04 14.68
C ARG A 57 -7.01 6.57 14.32
N LYS A 58 -8.04 5.76 14.05
CA LYS A 58 -7.86 4.38 13.59
C LYS A 58 -7.15 4.34 12.23
N MET A 59 -7.57 5.18 11.29
CA MET A 59 -6.95 5.24 9.95
C MET A 59 -5.49 5.75 10.00
N SER A 60 -5.20 6.78 10.80
CA SER A 60 -3.83 7.26 11.00
C SER A 60 -2.90 6.20 11.58
N ARG A 61 -3.39 5.34 12.49
CA ARG A 61 -2.59 4.21 13.01
C ARG A 61 -2.22 3.22 11.90
N LEU A 62 -3.17 2.88 11.04
CA LEU A 62 -2.93 2.01 9.88
C LEU A 62 -1.93 2.64 8.92
N GLN A 63 -2.08 3.93 8.61
CA GLN A 63 -1.15 4.65 7.74
C GLN A 63 0.28 4.65 8.30
N VAL A 64 0.44 4.99 9.58
CA VAL A 64 1.76 4.94 10.25
C VAL A 64 2.37 3.53 10.18
N HIS A 65 1.54 2.49 10.32
CA HIS A 65 2.02 1.12 10.20
C HIS A 65 2.52 0.79 8.79
N ILE A 66 1.75 1.14 7.75
CA ILE A 66 2.13 0.95 6.34
C ILE A 66 3.43 1.71 6.04
N GLU A 67 3.53 2.98 6.45
CA GLU A 67 4.73 3.80 6.25
C GLU A 67 5.95 3.22 6.95
N ARG A 68 5.80 2.72 8.18
CA ARG A 68 6.87 2.02 8.91
C ARG A 68 7.31 0.74 8.19
N TYR A 69 6.36 -0.04 7.67
CA TYR A 69 6.66 -1.26 6.92
C TYR A 69 7.44 -0.93 5.63
N ILE A 70 6.96 0.04 4.85
CA ILE A 70 7.66 0.54 3.65
C ILE A 70 9.04 1.09 4.02
N GLY A 71 9.15 1.82 5.13
CA GLY A 71 10.42 2.31 5.66
C GLY A 71 11.42 1.18 5.92
N ARG A 72 10.96 0.03 6.43
CA ARG A 72 11.80 -1.17 6.62
C ARG A 72 12.23 -1.79 5.30
N LEU A 73 11.32 -1.95 4.34
CA LEU A 73 11.68 -2.43 3.00
C LEU A 73 12.84 -1.59 2.44
N LYS A 74 12.72 -0.26 2.55
CA LYS A 74 13.75 0.68 2.08
C LYS A 74 15.08 0.62 2.82
N THR A 75 15.21 -0.11 3.94
CA THR A 75 16.51 -0.29 4.61
C THR A 75 17.43 -1.28 3.91
N PHE A 76 16.88 -2.18 3.09
CA PHE A 76 17.65 -3.21 2.40
C PHE A 76 18.51 -2.58 1.31
N ARG A 77 19.84 -2.79 1.38
CA ARG A 77 20.80 -2.19 0.45
C ARG A 77 20.52 -2.55 -1.02
N ILE A 78 20.02 -3.76 -1.27
CA ILE A 78 19.65 -4.21 -2.61
C ILE A 78 18.56 -3.33 -3.24
N LEU A 79 17.65 -2.75 -2.45
CA LEU A 79 16.61 -1.84 -2.96
C LEU A 79 17.11 -0.40 -3.14
N LYS A 80 18.35 -0.10 -2.69
CA LYS A 80 18.99 1.20 -2.87
C LYS A 80 19.97 1.24 -4.04
N SER A 81 20.35 0.09 -4.58
CA SER A 81 21.25 -0.01 -5.74
C SER A 81 20.49 0.15 -7.05
N LEU A 82 21.19 0.58 -8.10
CA LEU A 82 20.66 0.57 -9.46
C LEU A 82 20.44 -0.87 -9.91
N TRP A 83 19.27 -1.13 -10.50
CA TRP A 83 18.92 -2.44 -11.03
C TRP A 83 19.08 -2.46 -12.54
N PRO A 84 19.76 -3.48 -13.09
CA PRO A 84 19.71 -3.74 -14.52
C PRO A 84 18.26 -3.91 -14.99
N ILE A 85 17.93 -3.32 -16.14
CA ILE A 85 16.59 -3.43 -16.76
C ILE A 85 16.20 -4.90 -16.98
N SER A 86 17.19 -5.79 -17.19
CA SER A 86 16.99 -7.22 -17.32
C SER A 86 16.29 -7.86 -16.11
N LEU A 87 16.47 -7.33 -14.89
CA LEU A 87 15.79 -7.83 -13.69
C LEU A 87 14.34 -7.37 -13.59
N LEU A 88 14.00 -6.26 -14.26
CA LEU A 88 12.67 -5.66 -14.29
C LEU A 88 11.86 -6.09 -15.52
N ARG A 89 12.46 -6.88 -16.42
CA ARG A 89 11.80 -7.33 -17.64
C ARG A 89 10.91 -8.54 -17.34
N ILE A 90 9.62 -8.38 -17.57
CA ILE A 90 8.64 -9.46 -17.54
C ILE A 90 8.86 -10.33 -18.78
N LYS A 91 8.91 -11.65 -18.60
CA LYS A 91 9.02 -12.61 -19.71
C LYS A 91 7.66 -12.81 -20.36
N THR A 92 7.66 -13.11 -21.66
CA THR A 92 6.43 -13.42 -22.40
C THR A 92 5.70 -14.58 -21.75
N GLY A 93 4.47 -14.34 -21.28
CA GLY A 93 3.63 -15.34 -20.59
C GLY A 93 3.73 -15.33 -19.05
N GLU A 94 4.59 -14.50 -18.45
CA GLU A 94 4.66 -14.31 -16.99
C GLU A 94 4.03 -12.97 -16.58
N TYR A 95 3.52 -12.89 -15.34
CA TYR A 95 2.99 -11.66 -14.75
C TYR A 95 3.98 -10.95 -13.80
N THR A 96 5.09 -11.61 -13.48
CA THR A 96 6.09 -11.14 -12.51
C THR A 96 7.49 -11.22 -13.10
N CYS A 97 8.35 -10.27 -12.74
CA CYS A 97 9.77 -10.28 -13.07
C CYS A 97 10.61 -10.76 -11.87
N ILE A 98 11.92 -10.94 -12.08
CA ILE A 98 12.87 -11.31 -11.01
C ILE A 98 12.86 -10.25 -9.91
N GLY A 99 12.73 -8.98 -10.28
CA GLY A 99 12.63 -7.89 -9.34
C GLY A 99 11.45 -8.00 -8.36
N ASP A 100 10.29 -8.45 -8.84
CA ASP A 100 9.11 -8.67 -8.00
C ASP A 100 9.37 -9.75 -6.95
N ASN A 101 10.04 -10.84 -7.34
CA ASN A 101 10.44 -11.91 -6.42
C ASN A 101 11.43 -11.42 -5.36
N VAL A 102 12.38 -10.55 -5.72
CA VAL A 102 13.30 -9.93 -4.76
C VAL A 102 12.51 -9.09 -3.75
N ILE A 103 11.56 -8.27 -4.20
CA ILE A 103 10.71 -7.47 -3.31
C ILE A 103 9.87 -8.38 -2.40
N LEU A 104 9.30 -9.46 -2.93
CA LEU A 104 8.49 -10.42 -2.17
C LEU A 104 9.30 -11.08 -1.05
N VAL A 105 10.52 -11.52 -1.34
CA VAL A 105 11.42 -12.13 -0.34
C VAL A 105 11.76 -11.11 0.75
N ILE A 106 12.08 -9.87 0.37
CA ILE A 106 12.37 -8.80 1.34
C ILE A 106 11.14 -8.50 2.20
N ALA A 107 9.95 -8.45 1.60
CA ALA A 107 8.69 -8.26 2.31
C ALA A 107 8.43 -9.38 3.32
N ALA A 108 8.65 -10.64 2.93
CA ALA A 108 8.56 -11.79 3.83
C ALA A 108 9.56 -11.69 4.99
N LEU A 109 10.82 -11.30 4.71
CA LEU A 109 11.83 -11.09 5.74
C LEU A 109 11.43 -9.96 6.71
N CYS A 110 10.90 -8.84 6.21
CA CYS A 110 10.36 -7.76 7.04
C CYS A 110 9.22 -8.22 7.94
N ASN A 111 8.40 -9.16 7.46
CA ASN A 111 7.27 -9.72 8.20
C ASN A 111 7.72 -10.67 9.33
N ILE A 112 8.77 -11.47 9.10
CA ILE A 112 9.28 -12.47 10.06
C ILE A 112 10.24 -11.84 11.09
N SER A 113 10.89 -10.73 10.76
CA SER A 113 11.84 -10.05 11.64
C SER A 113 11.18 -9.62 12.96
N LYS A 114 11.64 -10.17 14.10
CA LYS A 114 11.12 -10.09 15.50
C LYS A 114 10.72 -8.70 16.06
N ARG A 115 10.88 -7.60 15.32
CA ARG A 115 10.22 -6.34 15.68
C ARG A 115 8.79 -6.38 15.13
N ASP A 116 7.92 -7.13 15.80
CA ASP A 116 6.53 -7.34 15.44
C ASP A 116 5.84 -5.99 15.14
N LEU A 117 5.68 -5.66 13.85
CA LEU A 117 4.81 -4.57 13.43
C LEU A 117 3.34 -4.95 13.65
N ILE A 118 3.03 -6.25 13.56
CA ILE A 118 1.68 -6.81 13.59
C ILE A 118 1.16 -6.99 15.03
N LYS A 119 2.02 -7.25 16.04
CA LYS A 119 1.58 -7.43 17.43
C LYS A 119 1.31 -6.13 18.20
N GLN A 120 1.55 -4.96 17.60
CA GLN A 120 1.24 -3.67 18.23
C GLN A 120 -0.10 -3.05 17.79
N MET A 121 -0.97 -3.86 17.17
CA MET A 121 -2.34 -3.47 16.83
C MET A 121 -3.32 -3.77 17.95
#